data_AF-A0ABD5T9A9-F1
#
_entry.id   AF-A0ABD5T9A9-F1
#
_cell.length_a   1.000
_cell.length_b   1.000
_cell.length_c   1.000
_cell.angle_alpha   90.00
_cell.angle_beta   90.00
_cell.angle_gamma   90.00
#
_symmetry.space_group_name_H-M   'P 1'
#
loop_
_entity.id
_entity.type
_entity.pdbx_description
1 polymer ?
#
loop_
_entity_poly.entity_id
_entity_poly.type
_entity_poly.pdbx_seq_one_letter_code
_entity_poly.pdbx_strand_id
1 'polypeptide(L)'
;MSADGRRSTTRSRRGLADRTPEEFLDAFHHHVRHHYCLAADGVCPECMGRMETSVAADTAVPGQEIAVRHVCGRCDNRLTSAVGVNLLDSAPVLTFFSERGVDLTTEPFWTHPWTVSDVHTTVVSEEPLRARLDLPCGGDVLSVTVDETLDLLDVERRD
;
A
#
# COMPACT_ATOMS: atom_id res chain seq x y z
N MET A 1 14.61 50.96 -21.56
CA MET A 1 14.83 49.54 -21.93
C MET A 1 14.67 48.72 -20.66
N SER A 2 13.44 48.31 -20.36
CA SER A 2 13.13 47.52 -19.16
C SER A 2 13.30 46.04 -19.47
N ALA A 3 14.15 45.37 -18.69
CA ALA A 3 14.28 43.92 -18.70
C ALA A 3 13.04 43.31 -18.02
N ASP A 4 12.22 42.63 -18.82
CA ASP A 4 11.06 41.87 -18.37
C ASP A 4 11.53 40.60 -17.64
N GLY A 5 11.71 40.73 -16.32
CA GLY A 5 12.11 39.66 -15.41
C GLY A 5 10.95 38.68 -15.18
N ARG A 6 10.77 37.75 -16.12
CA ARG A 6 9.83 36.64 -15.99
C ARG A 6 10.33 35.67 -14.92
N ARG A 7 9.88 35.84 -13.67
CA ARG A 7 10.01 34.81 -12.63
C ARG A 7 9.03 33.70 -12.94
N SER A 8 9.53 32.62 -13.54
CA SER A 8 8.79 31.36 -13.61
C SER A 8 8.64 30.82 -12.20
N THR A 9 7.47 30.98 -11.59
CA THR A 9 7.10 30.25 -10.38
C THR A 9 6.72 28.84 -10.79
N THR A 10 7.70 27.94 -10.82
CA THR A 10 7.44 26.50 -10.84
C THR A 10 6.49 26.21 -9.67
N ARG A 11 5.21 25.93 -9.97
CA ARG A 11 4.21 25.51 -8.98
C ARG A 11 4.66 24.16 -8.42
N SER A 12 5.47 24.15 -7.37
CA SER A 12 5.60 22.98 -6.53
C SER A 12 4.20 22.68 -5.94
N ARG A 13 3.84 21.40 -5.85
CA ARG A 13 2.59 20.98 -5.20
C ARG A 13 2.54 21.61 -3.79
N ARG A 14 1.57 22.49 -3.55
CA ARG A 14 1.44 23.32 -2.32
C ARG A 14 1.36 22.56 -0.99
N GLY A 15 1.18 21.23 -1.00
CA GLY A 15 0.98 20.45 0.22
C GLY A 15 2.24 20.15 1.04
N LEU A 16 3.43 20.44 0.51
CA LEU A 16 4.70 19.98 1.09
C LEU A 16 5.69 21.10 1.44
N ALA A 17 5.39 22.35 1.09
CA ALA A 17 6.37 23.44 1.10
C ALA A 17 6.78 23.89 2.51
N ASP A 18 5.93 23.66 3.52
CA ASP A 18 6.09 24.20 4.88
C ASP A 18 6.29 23.09 5.94
N ARG A 19 6.67 21.87 5.54
CA ARG A 19 6.87 20.74 6.44
C ARG A 19 8.35 20.52 6.78
N THR A 20 8.62 20.18 8.03
CA THR A 20 9.86 19.52 8.43
C THR A 20 9.96 18.13 7.76
N PRO A 21 11.17 17.53 7.68
CA PRO A 21 11.33 16.17 7.18
C PRO A 21 10.44 15.14 7.91
N GLU A 22 10.30 15.26 9.22
CA GLU A 22 9.49 14.37 10.05
C GLU A 22 8.00 14.52 9.72
N GLU A 23 7.49 15.76 9.67
CA GLU A 23 6.10 16.04 9.26
C GLU A 23 5.83 15.62 7.80
N PHE A 24 6.85 15.68 6.94
CA PHE A 24 6.75 15.20 5.57
C PHE A 24 6.56 13.68 5.54
N LEU A 25 7.36 12.93 6.27
CA LEU A 25 7.30 11.46 6.32
C LEU A 25 5.98 11.00 6.94
N ASP A 26 5.54 11.60 8.03
CA ASP A 26 4.26 11.32 8.67
C ASP A 26 3.09 11.51 7.68
N ALA A 27 3.05 12.66 7.01
CA ALA A 27 2.02 12.91 6.01
C ALA A 27 2.14 12.01 4.77
N PHE A 28 3.35 11.57 4.40
CA PHE A 28 3.56 10.61 3.32
C PHE A 28 3.00 9.23 3.68
N HIS A 29 3.22 8.76 4.92
CA HIS A 29 2.62 7.53 5.42
C HIS A 29 1.09 7.56 5.32
N HIS A 30 0.45 8.59 5.87
CA HIS A 30 -1.01 8.74 5.81
C HIS A 30 -1.52 8.81 4.37
N HIS A 31 -0.85 9.58 3.52
CA HIS A 31 -1.23 9.74 2.12
C HIS A 31 -1.17 8.40 1.38
N VAL A 32 -0.08 7.64 1.51
CA VAL A 32 0.10 6.35 0.85
C VAL A 32 -0.93 5.33 1.35
N ARG A 33 -1.07 5.20 2.68
CA ARG A 33 -2.03 4.29 3.31
C ARG A 33 -3.45 4.54 2.79
N HIS A 34 -3.91 5.79 2.80
CA HIS A 34 -5.25 6.13 2.32
C HIS A 34 -5.43 5.97 0.80
N HIS A 35 -4.38 6.20 -0.01
CA HIS A 35 -4.47 5.94 -1.46
C HIS A 35 -4.68 4.46 -1.76
N TYR A 36 -3.93 3.58 -1.10
CA TYR A 36 -4.07 2.14 -1.29
C TYR A 36 -5.35 1.59 -0.67
N CYS A 37 -5.81 2.13 0.48
CA CYS A 37 -7.13 1.79 1.05
C CYS A 37 -8.26 2.06 0.04
N LEU A 38 -8.33 3.29 -0.51
CA LEU A 38 -9.35 3.63 -1.51
C LEU A 38 -9.25 2.75 -2.76
N ALA A 39 -8.03 2.51 -3.25
CA ALA A 39 -7.80 1.72 -4.45
C ALA A 39 -8.20 0.24 -4.26
N ALA A 40 -7.88 -0.34 -3.09
CA ALA A 40 -8.30 -1.68 -2.70
C ALA A 40 -9.82 -1.79 -2.58
N ASP A 41 -10.49 -0.74 -2.08
CA ASP A 41 -11.96 -0.64 -2.03
C ASP A 41 -12.62 -0.36 -3.41
N GLY A 42 -11.83 -0.35 -4.49
CA GLY A 42 -12.32 -0.14 -5.86
C GLY A 42 -12.64 1.32 -6.20
N VAL A 43 -12.10 2.27 -5.43
CA VAL A 43 -12.30 3.72 -5.63
C VAL A 43 -10.99 4.40 -6.01
N CYS A 44 -10.97 5.05 -7.18
CA CYS A 44 -9.79 5.80 -7.61
C CYS A 44 -9.57 7.04 -6.73
N PRO A 45 -8.38 7.19 -6.09
CA PRO A 45 -8.12 8.32 -5.21
C PRO A 45 -8.02 9.67 -5.95
N GLU A 46 -7.81 9.65 -7.27
CA GLU A 46 -7.68 10.88 -8.08
C GLU A 46 -9.01 11.41 -8.62
N CYS A 47 -9.95 10.52 -8.99
CA CYS A 47 -11.19 10.92 -9.67
C CYS A 47 -12.47 10.29 -9.13
N MET A 48 -12.38 9.49 -8.06
CA MET A 48 -13.48 8.74 -7.44
C MET A 48 -14.19 7.77 -8.40
N GLY A 49 -13.54 7.44 -9.53
CA GLY A 49 -14.03 6.45 -10.48
C GLY A 49 -13.83 5.02 -9.99
N ARG A 50 -14.44 4.05 -10.68
CA ARG A 50 -14.21 2.63 -10.42
C ARG A 50 -12.75 2.28 -10.70
N MET A 51 -12.13 1.58 -9.75
CA MET A 51 -10.78 1.07 -9.83
C MET A 51 -10.83 -0.45 -9.79
N GLU A 52 -10.11 -1.09 -10.70
CA GLU A 52 -9.96 -2.53 -10.75
C GLU A 52 -8.63 -2.89 -10.09
N THR A 53 -8.65 -3.94 -9.28
CA THR A 53 -7.49 -4.45 -8.55
C THR A 53 -7.16 -5.85 -9.05
N SER A 54 -5.88 -6.12 -9.28
CA SER A 54 -5.39 -7.46 -9.58
C SER A 54 -4.05 -7.74 -8.92
N VAL A 55 -3.83 -8.99 -8.53
CA VAL A 55 -2.55 -9.53 -8.09
C VAL A 55 -1.98 -10.36 -9.22
N ALA A 56 -0.74 -10.11 -9.61
CA ALA A 56 -0.12 -10.81 -10.73
C ALA A 56 1.36 -11.12 -10.46
N ALA A 57 1.80 -12.29 -10.94
CA ALA A 57 3.17 -12.79 -10.82
C ALA A 57 4.15 -12.21 -11.87
N ASP A 58 3.80 -11.09 -12.50
CA ASP A 58 4.55 -10.44 -13.58
C ASP A 58 5.08 -9.07 -13.13
N THR A 59 5.80 -9.02 -12.01
CA THR A 59 6.37 -7.77 -11.53
C THR A 59 7.70 -7.44 -12.22
N ALA A 60 7.88 -6.16 -12.56
CA ALA A 60 9.14 -5.62 -13.07
C ALA A 60 10.10 -5.22 -11.94
N VAL A 61 9.68 -5.34 -10.67
CA VAL A 61 10.48 -4.98 -9.50
C VAL A 61 11.45 -6.12 -9.18
N PRO A 62 12.78 -5.89 -9.21
CA PRO A 62 13.74 -6.93 -8.87
C PRO A 62 13.52 -7.48 -7.47
N GLY A 63 13.47 -8.81 -7.37
CA GLY A 63 13.30 -9.50 -6.10
C GLY A 63 11.87 -9.55 -5.58
N GLN A 64 10.88 -9.13 -6.38
CA GLN A 64 9.47 -9.42 -6.09
C GLN A 64 8.96 -10.52 -7.04
N GLU A 65 8.15 -11.46 -6.54
CA GLU A 65 7.47 -12.49 -7.33
C GLU A 65 6.10 -12.02 -7.80
N ILE A 66 5.36 -11.31 -6.96
CA ILE A 66 4.02 -10.79 -7.26
C ILE A 66 3.90 -9.30 -6.95
N ALA A 67 3.00 -8.63 -7.64
CA ALA A 67 2.62 -7.25 -7.34
C ALA A 67 1.10 -7.07 -7.41
N VAL A 68 0.59 -6.14 -6.60
CA VAL A 68 -0.77 -5.63 -6.69
C VAL A 68 -0.80 -4.47 -7.66
N ARG A 69 -1.76 -4.48 -8.59
CA ARG A 69 -1.99 -3.43 -9.57
C ARG A 69 -3.40 -2.90 -9.41
N HIS A 70 -3.52 -1.59 -9.30
CA HIS A 70 -4.80 -0.89 -9.34
C HIS A 70 -4.86 -0.06 -10.62
N VAL A 71 -5.94 -0.19 -11.40
CA VAL A 71 -6.13 0.55 -12.65
C VAL A 71 -7.51 1.19 -12.66
N CYS A 72 -7.56 2.52 -12.84
CA CYS A 72 -8.82 3.23 -12.94
C CYS A 72 -9.37 3.19 -14.37
N GLY A 73 -10.57 2.65 -14.54
CA GLY A 73 -11.24 2.60 -15.85
C GLY A 73 -11.68 3.94 -16.44
N ARG A 74 -11.51 5.06 -15.71
CA ARG A 74 -11.91 6.41 -16.15
C ARG A 74 -10.74 7.32 -16.50
N CYS A 75 -9.76 7.43 -15.61
CA CYS A 75 -8.66 8.40 -15.74
C CYS A 75 -7.30 7.75 -16.00
N ASP A 76 -7.25 6.42 -16.11
CA ASP A 76 -6.01 5.63 -16.30
C ASP A 76 -4.96 5.87 -15.20
N ASN A 77 -5.37 6.32 -14.01
CA ASN A 77 -4.50 6.30 -12.84
C ASN A 77 -4.11 4.85 -12.52
N ARG A 78 -2.82 4.62 -12.28
CA ARG A 78 -2.26 3.29 -12.01
C ARG A 78 -1.43 3.33 -10.74
N LEU A 79 -1.69 2.41 -9.83
CA LEU A 79 -0.90 2.19 -8.63
C LEU A 79 -0.33 0.78 -8.66
N THR A 80 0.88 0.61 -8.16
CA THR A 80 1.55 -0.70 -8.06
C THR A 80 2.25 -0.82 -6.73
N SER A 81 2.02 -1.92 -6.03
CA SER A 81 2.51 -2.13 -4.67
C SER A 81 2.81 -3.60 -4.36
N ALA A 82 3.56 -3.82 -3.28
CA ALA A 82 3.58 -5.10 -2.60
C ALA A 82 2.20 -5.37 -1.97
N VAL A 83 1.86 -6.65 -1.75
CA VAL A 83 0.55 -7.02 -1.18
C VAL A 83 0.32 -6.36 0.18
N GLY A 84 1.33 -6.35 1.06
CA GLY A 84 1.15 -5.95 2.45
C GLY A 84 0.75 -4.48 2.67
N VAL A 85 1.15 -3.52 1.82
CA VAL A 85 0.71 -2.11 2.02
C VAL A 85 -0.81 -1.96 1.93
N ASN A 86 -1.48 -2.82 1.15
CA ASN A 86 -2.93 -2.82 1.01
C ASN A 86 -3.65 -3.42 2.22
N LEU A 87 -2.91 -4.07 3.13
CA LEU A 87 -3.45 -4.69 4.33
C LEU A 87 -3.42 -3.76 5.56
N LEU A 88 -2.86 -2.54 5.44
CA LEU A 88 -2.72 -1.57 6.54
C LEU A 88 -4.07 -1.04 7.09
N ASP A 89 -5.15 -1.19 6.33
CA ASP A 89 -6.52 -0.84 6.73
C ASP A 89 -7.41 -2.08 6.95
N SER A 90 -6.84 -3.29 6.82
CA SER A 90 -7.57 -4.53 7.03
C SER A 90 -7.87 -4.75 8.52
N ALA A 91 -9.15 -4.89 8.86
CA ALA A 91 -9.61 -5.08 10.24
C ALA A 91 -8.87 -6.21 11.02
N PRO A 92 -8.68 -7.43 10.48
CA PRO A 92 -7.92 -8.48 11.18
C PRO A 92 -6.46 -8.08 11.45
N VAL A 93 -5.82 -7.38 10.51
CA VAL A 93 -4.42 -6.94 10.65
C VAL A 93 -4.31 -5.84 11.72
N LEU A 94 -5.17 -4.81 11.64
CA LEU A 94 -5.23 -3.75 12.64
C LEU A 94 -5.48 -4.31 14.05
N THR A 95 -6.39 -5.28 14.19
CA THR A 95 -6.68 -5.94 15.47
C THR A 95 -5.46 -6.69 16.00
N PHE A 96 -4.81 -7.51 15.17
CA PHE A 96 -3.64 -8.28 15.57
C PHE A 96 -2.46 -7.42 16.07
N PHE A 97 -2.16 -6.31 15.37
CA PHE A 97 -1.08 -5.41 15.74
C PHE A 97 -1.43 -4.55 16.96
N SER A 98 -2.66 -4.03 17.04
CA SER A 98 -3.09 -3.21 18.18
C SER A 98 -3.14 -3.99 19.49
N GLU A 99 -3.55 -5.27 19.47
CA GLU A 99 -3.47 -6.18 20.62
C GLU A 99 -2.03 -6.37 21.14
N ARG A 100 -1.03 -6.09 20.30
CA ARG A 100 0.41 -6.19 20.61
C ARG A 100 1.09 -4.83 20.81
N GLY A 101 0.30 -3.77 20.93
CA GLY A 101 0.79 -2.42 21.20
C GLY A 101 1.42 -1.70 20.00
N VAL A 102 1.19 -2.18 18.78
CA VAL A 102 1.64 -1.54 17.54
C VAL A 102 0.46 -0.86 16.86
N ASP A 103 0.59 0.43 16.59
CA ASP A 103 -0.43 1.21 15.88
C ASP A 103 -0.03 1.49 14.44
N LEU A 104 -0.48 0.62 13.52
CA LEU A 104 -0.21 0.76 12.08
C LEU A 104 -0.83 2.03 11.46
N THR A 105 -1.73 2.72 12.17
CA THR A 105 -2.36 3.95 11.69
C THR A 105 -1.50 5.19 11.92
N THR A 106 -0.44 5.08 12.73
CA THR A 106 0.50 6.17 13.04
C THR A 106 1.96 5.77 12.84
N GLU A 107 2.30 4.48 12.93
CA GLU A 107 3.65 4.01 12.64
C GLU A 107 3.95 4.03 11.13
N PRO A 108 5.11 4.56 10.70
CA PRO A 108 5.42 4.65 9.28
C PRO A 108 5.52 3.27 8.63
N PHE A 109 4.66 2.99 7.65
CA PHE A 109 4.48 1.64 7.11
C PHE A 109 5.77 0.93 6.67
N TRP A 110 6.76 1.69 6.16
CA TRP A 110 8.05 1.15 5.69
C TRP A 110 8.95 0.61 6.79
N THR A 111 8.62 0.81 8.08
CA THR A 111 9.30 0.14 9.20
C THR A 111 8.90 -1.34 9.31
N HIS A 112 7.84 -1.75 8.62
CA HIS A 112 7.36 -3.12 8.55
C HIS A 112 7.74 -3.77 7.21
N PRO A 113 8.72 -4.70 7.16
CA PRO A 113 9.24 -5.23 5.89
C PRO A 113 8.18 -5.84 4.96
N TRP A 114 7.11 -6.39 5.53
CA TRP A 114 5.99 -7.00 4.81
C TRP A 114 5.14 -5.99 4.01
N THR A 115 5.27 -4.67 4.24
CA THR A 115 4.48 -3.65 3.51
C THR A 115 5.18 -3.17 2.23
N VAL A 116 6.51 -3.24 2.16
CA VAL A 116 7.31 -2.64 1.08
C VAL A 116 7.98 -3.68 0.18
N SER A 117 7.86 -4.95 0.52
CA SER A 117 8.45 -6.07 -0.22
C SER A 117 7.57 -7.32 -0.09
N ASP A 118 7.94 -8.37 -0.81
CA ASP A 118 7.31 -9.68 -0.77
C ASP A 118 8.12 -10.70 0.05
N VAL A 119 9.09 -10.25 0.87
CA VAL A 119 9.92 -11.13 1.72
C VAL A 119 9.09 -11.98 2.69
N HIS A 120 7.86 -11.53 3.00
CA HIS A 120 6.89 -12.23 3.85
C HIS A 120 5.74 -12.84 3.05
N THR A 121 5.82 -12.84 1.73
CA THR A 121 4.78 -13.31 0.82
C THR A 121 5.21 -14.64 0.23
N THR A 122 4.26 -15.56 0.09
CA THR A 122 4.47 -16.85 -0.58
C THR A 122 3.29 -17.10 -1.51
N VAL A 123 3.56 -17.36 -2.79
CA VAL A 123 2.53 -17.84 -3.72
C VAL A 123 2.22 -19.30 -3.37
N VAL A 124 1.01 -19.55 -2.87
CA VAL A 124 0.55 -20.88 -2.44
C VAL A 124 -0.28 -21.59 -3.51
N SER A 125 -0.74 -20.87 -4.53
CA SER A 125 -1.38 -21.40 -5.72
C SER A 125 -1.21 -20.40 -6.88
N GLU A 126 -1.01 -20.87 -8.11
CA GLU A 126 -0.86 -20.00 -9.29
C GLU A 126 -2.16 -19.88 -10.09
N GLU A 127 -3.02 -20.91 -10.08
CA GLU A 127 -4.28 -20.96 -10.83
C GLU A 127 -5.38 -21.67 -10.02
N PRO A 128 -6.31 -20.93 -9.37
CA PRO A 128 -6.33 -19.47 -9.22
C PRO A 128 -5.16 -18.97 -8.36
N LEU A 129 -4.68 -17.76 -8.62
CA LEU A 129 -3.55 -17.18 -7.88
C LEU A 129 -3.96 -16.97 -6.41
N ARG A 130 -3.15 -17.48 -5.49
CA ARG A 130 -3.29 -17.25 -4.06
C ARG A 130 -1.95 -16.93 -3.44
N ALA A 131 -1.90 -15.84 -2.68
CA ALA A 131 -0.70 -15.41 -1.98
C ALA A 131 -0.97 -15.38 -0.47
N ARG A 132 -0.10 -16.03 0.30
CA ARG A 132 -0.12 -15.95 1.76
C ARG A 132 0.95 -14.97 2.23
N LEU A 133 0.57 -14.08 3.14
CA LEU A 133 1.45 -13.13 3.80
C LEU A 133 1.56 -13.48 5.29
N ASP A 134 2.78 -13.67 5.77
CA ASP A 134 3.06 -13.97 7.17
C ASP A 134 3.56 -12.70 7.87
N LEU A 135 2.73 -12.14 8.76
CA LEU A 135 2.94 -10.84 9.42
C LEU A 135 3.44 -11.05 10.86
N PRO A 136 4.76 -11.00 11.13
CA PRO A 136 5.29 -11.19 12.49
C PRO A 136 5.07 -9.95 13.38
N CYS A 137 4.68 -10.18 14.63
CA CYS A 137 4.63 -9.15 15.67
C CYS A 137 4.75 -9.78 17.07
N GLY A 138 5.69 -9.31 17.89
CA GLY A 138 5.78 -9.72 19.30
C GLY A 138 6.09 -11.19 19.57
N GLY A 139 6.61 -11.94 18.58
CA GLY A 139 6.85 -13.39 18.68
C GLY A 139 5.76 -14.23 18.00
N ASP A 140 4.61 -13.62 17.75
CA ASP A 140 3.46 -14.25 17.09
C ASP A 140 3.44 -13.90 15.60
N VAL A 141 2.62 -14.61 14.83
CA VAL A 141 2.44 -14.39 13.39
C VAL A 141 0.96 -14.41 13.02
N LEU A 142 0.54 -13.41 12.24
CA LEU A 142 -0.74 -13.43 11.53
C LEU A 142 -0.49 -13.83 10.07
N SER A 143 -1.03 -14.96 9.64
CA SER A 143 -1.01 -15.38 8.24
C SER A 143 -2.30 -14.94 7.54
N VAL A 144 -2.18 -14.12 6.49
CA VAL A 144 -3.31 -13.64 5.68
C VAL A 144 -3.19 -14.21 4.28
N THR A 145 -4.23 -14.85 3.76
CA THR A 145 -4.27 -15.32 2.36
C THR A 145 -5.18 -14.44 1.53
N VAL A 146 -4.69 -13.99 0.37
CA VAL A 146 -5.45 -13.22 -0.62
C VAL A 146 -5.50 -13.94 -1.96
N ASP A 147 -6.50 -13.63 -2.79
CA ASP A 147 -6.64 -14.13 -4.16
C ASP A 147 -6.13 -13.16 -5.23
N GLU A 148 -6.40 -13.46 -6.50
CA GLU A 148 -6.03 -12.63 -7.65
C GLU A 148 -6.71 -11.24 -7.68
N THR A 149 -7.77 -11.01 -6.91
CA THR A 149 -8.47 -9.72 -6.80
C THR A 149 -8.13 -8.96 -5.52
N LEU A 150 -7.19 -9.48 -4.72
CA LEU A 150 -6.78 -8.97 -3.41
C LEU A 150 -7.82 -9.19 -2.30
N ASP A 151 -8.82 -10.04 -2.53
CA ASP A 151 -9.82 -10.35 -1.51
C ASP A 151 -9.20 -11.26 -0.44
N LEU A 152 -9.47 -10.96 0.84
CA LEU A 152 -9.02 -11.81 1.94
C LEU A 152 -9.81 -13.13 1.95
N LEU A 153 -9.12 -14.23 1.69
CA LEU A 153 -9.67 -15.59 1.72
C LEU A 153 -9.61 -16.22 3.11
N ASP A 154 -8.52 -15.98 3.83
CA ASP A 154 -8.26 -16.64 5.11
C ASP A 154 -7.34 -15.82 6.02
N VAL A 155 -7.51 -16.00 7.33
CA VAL A 155 -6.75 -15.32 8.38
C VAL A 155 -6.49 -16.30 9.52
N GLU A 156 -5.22 -16.69 9.70
CA GLU A 156 -4.78 -17.60 10.76
C GLU A 156 -3.84 -16.88 11.73
N ARG A 157 -3.97 -17.16 13.03
CA ARG A 157 -3.04 -16.69 14.08
C ARG A 157 -2.19 -17.85 14.57
N ARG A 158 -0.90 -17.58 14.79
CA ARG A 158 0.05 -18.51 15.41
C ARG A 158 0.78 -17.78 16.53
N ASP A 159 0.59 -18.27 17.75
CA ASP A 159 1.21 -17.77 18.98
C ASP A 159 2.33 -18.74 19.45
#